data_AF-A0A9D8J125-F1
#
_entry.id   AF-A0A9D8J125-F1
#
_cell.length_a   1.000
_cell.length_b   1.000
_cell.length_c   1.000
_cell.angle_alpha   90.00
_cell.angle_beta   90.00
_cell.angle_gamma   90.00
#
_symmetry.space_group_name_H-M   'P 1'
#
loop_
_entity.id
_entity.type
_entity.pdbx_description
1 polymer ?
#
loop_
_entity_poly.entity_id
_entity_poly.type
_entity_poly.pdbx_seq_one_letter_code
_entity_poly.pdbx_strand_id
1 'polypeptide(L)' 'MFLRAKTRFKDGKEHCYWSMVENRRTSDGRVVQRQVLYLGEINDRQQAAWRRTIEVFDEDR' A
#
# COMPACT_ATOMS: atom_id res chain seq x y z
N MET A 1 -2.28 -6.49 6.07
CA MET A 1 -2.35 -5.64 4.83
C MET A 1 -0.92 -5.22 4.48
N PHE A 2 -0.65 -4.46 3.41
CA PHE A 2 0.72 -3.96 3.15
C PHE A 2 0.74 -2.67 2.31
N LEU A 3 1.87 -1.97 2.35
CA LEU A 3 2.14 -0.81 1.50
C LEU A 3 2.76 -1.24 0.16
N ARG A 4 2.23 -0.69 -0.94
CA ARG A 4 2.75 -0.87 -2.30
C ARG A 4 3.22 0.46 -2.86
N ALA A 5 4.47 0.52 -3.30
CA ALA A 5 5.02 1.65 -4.04
C ALA A 5 4.75 1.51 -5.54
N LYS A 6 4.50 2.65 -6.20
CA LYS A 6 4.46 2.77 -7.65
C LYS A 6 5.25 4.00 -8.06
N THR A 7 6.31 3.78 -8.81
CA THR A 7 7.17 4.84 -9.31
C THR A 7 6.70 5.31 -10.69
N ARG A 8 6.77 6.61 -10.94
CA ARG A 8 6.42 7.23 -12.23
C ARG A 8 7.36 8.39 -12.51
N PHE A 9 7.85 8.50 -13.73
CA PHE A 9 8.52 9.70 -14.20
C PHE A 9 7.49 10.70 -14.76
N LYS A 10 7.48 11.93 -14.24
CA LYS A 10 6.55 12.99 -14.66
C LYS A 10 7.20 14.35 -14.39
N ASP A 11 6.90 15.35 -15.23
CA ASP A 11 7.32 16.74 -15.03
C ASP A 11 8.85 16.89 -14.79
N GLY A 12 9.64 16.04 -15.46
CA GLY A 12 11.11 16.05 -15.36
C GLY A 12 11.70 15.40 -14.11
N LYS A 13 10.90 14.78 -13.23
CA LYS A 13 11.39 14.10 -12.03
C LYS A 13 10.70 12.75 -11.77
N GLU A 14 11.32 11.95 -10.92
CA GLU A 14 10.73 10.69 -10.44
C GLU A 14 9.77 10.97 -9.27
N HIS A 15 8.61 10.33 -9.30
CA HIS A 15 7.58 10.39 -8.27
C HIS A 15 7.29 8.98 -7.76
N CYS A 16 7.27 8.82 -6.43
CA CYS A 16 6.96 7.55 -5.77
C CYS A 16 5.62 7.66 -5.04
N TYR A 17 4.61 6.96 -5.55
CA TYR A 17 3.27 6.94 -4.98
C TYR A 17 3.06 5.69 -4.15
N TRP A 18 2.38 5.84 -3.01
CA TRP A 18 2.06 4.76 -2.11
C TRP A 18 0.57 4.45 -2.10
N SER A 19 0.25 3.17 -2.02
CA SER A 19 -1.11 2.66 -1.78
C SER A 19 -1.09 1.61 -0.68
N MET A 20 -2.14 1.56 0.14
CA MET A 20 -2.42 0.43 1.04
C MET A 20 -3.19 -0.65 0.28
N VAL A 21 -2.75 -1.88 0.40
CA VAL A 21 -3.26 -3.03 -0.35
C VAL A 21 -3.55 -4.19 0.60
N GLU A 22 -4.61 -4.94 0.33
CA GLU A 22 -4.96 -6.17 1.02
C GLU A 22 -5.00 -7.36 0.05
N ASN A 23 -4.72 -8.55 0.56
CA ASN A 23 -4.93 -9.81 -0.15
C ASN A 23 -6.34 -10.31 0.13
N ARG A 24 -7.15 -10.49 -0.92
CA ARG A 24 -8.52 -10.99 -0.85
C ARG A 24 -8.66 -12.29 -1.64
N ARG A 25 -9.25 -13.32 -1.02
CA ARG A 25 -9.64 -14.54 -1.74
C ARG A 25 -10.92 -14.30 -2.54
N THR A 26 -10.92 -14.69 -3.80
CA THR A 26 -12.08 -14.65 -4.70
C THR A 26 -12.77 -16.01 -4.73
N SER A 27 -14.00 -16.05 -5.24
CA SER A 27 -14.83 -17.27 -5.30
C SER A 27 -14.24 -18.35 -6.20
N ASP A 28 -13.38 -17.98 -7.16
CA ASP A 28 -12.61 -18.90 -8.02
C ASP A 28 -11.32 -19.42 -7.35
N GLY A 29 -11.13 -19.15 -6.06
CA GLY A 29 -9.98 -19.63 -5.27
C GLY A 29 -8.70 -18.82 -5.46
N ARG A 30 -8.70 -17.78 -6.30
CA ARG A 30 -7.53 -16.91 -6.51
C ARG A 30 -7.36 -15.94 -5.33
N VAL A 31 -6.14 -15.47 -5.15
CA VAL A 31 -5.84 -14.35 -4.25
C VAL A 31 -5.55 -13.13 -5.10
N VAL A 32 -6.35 -12.09 -4.93
CA VAL A 32 -6.17 -10.81 -5.62
C VAL A 32 -5.71 -9.73 -4.65
N GLN A 33 -4.91 -8.81 -5.15
CA GLN A 33 -4.49 -7.62 -4.42
C GLN A 33 -5.50 -6.49 -4.66
N ARG A 34 -6.24 -6.11 -3.62
CA ARG A 34 -7.19 -5.00 -3.67
C ARG A 34 -6.55 -3.75 -3.06
N GLN A 35 -6.56 -2.65 -3.81
CA GLN A 35 -6.22 -1.35 -3.25
C GLN A 35 -7.32 -0.89 -2.29
N VAL A 36 -6.93 -0.56 -1.05
CA VAL A 36 -7.84 -0.11 0.01
C VAL A 36 -7.80 1.41 0.12
N LEU A 37 -6.61 2.00 0.06
CA LEU A 37 -6.42 3.44 0.18
C LEU A 37 -5.25 3.91 -0.69
N TYR A 38 -5.43 5.02 -1.40
CA TYR A 38 -4.35 5.71 -2.10
C TYR A 38 -3.75 6.79 -1.19
N LEU A 39 -2.46 6.69 -0.91
CA LEU A 39 -1.75 7.61 0.01
C LEU A 39 -1.04 8.74 -0.75
N GLY A 40 -0.83 8.58 -2.05
CA GLY A 40 -0.09 9.57 -2.85
C GLY A 40 1.41 9.56 -2.52
N GLU A 41 2.05 10.71 -2.68
CA GLU A 41 3.44 10.92 -2.30
C GLU A 41 3.51 11.23 -0.81
N ILE A 42 4.06 10.30 -0.03
CA ILE A 42 4.27 10.44 1.40
C ILE A 42 5.76 10.37 1.71
N ASN A 43 6.18 11.06 2.77
CA ASN A 43 7.57 11.00 3.21
C ASN A 43 7.87 9.73 4.02
N ASP A 44 9.15 9.50 4.32
CA ASP A 44 9.60 8.30 5.04
C ASP A 44 9.00 8.16 6.44
N ARG A 45 8.76 9.28 7.13
CA ARG A 45 8.12 9.27 8.47
C ARG A 45 6.67 8.82 8.38
N GLN A 46 5.92 9.32 7.41
CA GLN A 46 4.54 8.94 7.16
C GLN A 46 4.45 7.47 6.71
N GLN A 47 5.36 7.05 5.82
CA GLN A 47 5.45 5.64 5.40
C GLN A 47 5.73 4.72 6.59
N ALA A 48 6.68 5.08 7.47
CA ALA A 48 6.98 4.30 8.67
C ALA A 48 5.79 4.25 9.64
N ALA A 49 5.06 5.35 9.82
CA ALA A 49 3.84 5.38 10.62
C ALA A 49 2.78 4.41 10.07
N TRP A 50 2.55 4.44 8.75
CA TRP A 50 1.61 3.52 8.10
C TRP A 50 2.02 2.05 8.23
N ARG A 51 3.32 1.73 8.14
CA ARG A 51 3.79 0.35 8.38
C ARG A 51 3.42 -0.14 9.76
N ARG A 52 3.69 0.66 10.81
CA ARG A 52 3.32 0.31 12.20
C ARG A 52 1.82 0.16 12.37
N THR A 53 1.04 1.06 11.78
CA THR A 53 -0.42 0.96 11.81
C THR A 53 -0.91 -0.34 11.18
N ILE A 54 -0.35 -0.72 10.02
CA ILE A 54 -0.70 -1.97 9.34
C ILE A 54 -0.34 -3.20 10.18
N GLU A 55 0.81 -3.20 10.85
CA GLU A 55 1.26 -4.30 11.73
C GLU A 55 0.24 -4.58 12.83
N VAL A 56 -0.25 -3.54 13.52
CA VAL A 56 -1.29 -3.66 14.56
C VAL A 56 -2.57 -4.32 14.05
N PHE A 57 -2.99 -4.01 12.81
CA PHE A 57 -4.21 -4.59 12.23
C PHE A 57 -4.02 -5.99 11.63
N ASP A 58 -2.78 -6.45 11.38
CA ASP A 58 -2.53 -7.81 10.90
C ASP A 58 -2.40 -8.82 12.07
N GLU A 59 -2.09 -8.37 13.30
CA GLU A 59 -2.08 -9.25 14.49
C GLU A 59 -3.47 -9.82 14.82
N ASP A 60 -4.53 -9.14 14.41
CA ASP A 60 -5.93 -9.52 14.66
C ASP A 60 -6.52 -10.45 13.57
N ARG A 61 -5.73 -10.96 12.61
CA ARG A 61 -6.24 -11.61 11.38
C ARG A 61 -5.83 -13.07 11.15
#